data_AF-A0A5A5S8Y3-F1
#
_entry.id   AF-A0A5A5S8Y3-F1
#
_cell.length_a   1.000
_cell.length_b   1.000
_cell.length_c   1.000
_cell.angle_alpha   90.00
_cell.angle_beta   90.00
_cell.angle_gamma   90.00
#
_symmetry.space_group_name_H-M   'P 1'
#
loop_
_entity.id
_entity.type
_entity.pdbx_description
1 polymer ?
#
loop_
_entity_poly.entity_id
_entity_poly.type
_entity_poly.pdbx_seq_one_letter_code
_entity_poly.pdbx_strand_id
1 'polypeptide(L)'
;MIILDDLQSLFDSKKLAGNYQKEYQDYQLLFKSIAEVNHQCCLLLLSQEKPIDTTFLVQKNKFIKTLIIEGLGEDAIEILRHHNLLNEDSWEALIKCYQGHPLWLELVASFIQETFLGKVADFLEIKYPIAEETLEQTLLSILQSLTESEKLMLTELANFNQPISIKEMIDQTSLAYTDSLKVIQSLIRRIIVAKDENALFCLNPVFKAYVINHQI
;
A
#
# COMPACT_ATOMS: atom_id res chain seq x y z
N MET A 1 -11.55 6.79 24.87
CA MET A 1 -11.08 6.51 23.50
C MET A 1 -10.55 5.10 23.49
N ILE A 2 -10.86 4.34 22.44
CA ILE A 2 -10.37 2.97 22.22
C ILE A 2 -9.59 3.00 20.91
N ILE A 3 -8.38 2.47 20.90
CA ILE A 3 -7.54 2.35 19.71
C ILE A 3 -7.32 0.86 19.47
N LEU A 4 -7.64 0.39 18.27
CA LEU A 4 -7.29 -0.94 17.82
C LEU A 4 -6.25 -0.78 16.71
N ASP A 5 -5.05 -1.28 17.00
CA ASP A 5 -3.94 -1.30 16.06
C ASP A 5 -3.90 -2.62 15.29
N ASP A 6 -3.31 -2.59 14.10
CA ASP A 6 -3.16 -3.73 13.20
C ASP A 6 -4.46 -4.50 12.93
N LEU A 7 -5.55 -3.77 12.62
CA LEU A 7 -6.85 -4.39 12.35
C LEU A 7 -6.80 -5.43 11.23
N GLN A 8 -5.86 -5.29 10.28
CA GLN A 8 -5.64 -6.25 9.22
C GLN A 8 -5.33 -7.67 9.71
N SER A 9 -4.85 -7.83 10.95
CA SER A 9 -4.65 -9.14 11.58
C SER A 9 -5.95 -9.96 11.73
N LEU A 10 -7.12 -9.28 11.71
CA LEU A 10 -8.43 -9.93 11.76
C LEU A 10 -8.91 -10.44 10.39
N PHE A 11 -8.24 -10.05 9.30
CA PHE A 11 -8.65 -10.37 7.94
C PHE A 11 -8.11 -11.70 7.44
N ASP A 12 -8.85 -12.30 6.53
CA ASP A 12 -8.56 -13.59 5.91
C ASP A 12 -7.66 -13.37 4.69
N SER A 13 -6.37 -13.68 4.84
CA SER A 13 -5.36 -13.56 3.78
C SER A 13 -5.60 -14.46 2.57
N LYS A 14 -6.57 -15.40 2.65
CA LYS A 14 -6.97 -16.24 1.49
C LYS A 14 -8.12 -15.63 0.70
N LYS A 15 -8.59 -14.44 1.09
CA LYS A 15 -9.70 -13.73 0.44
C LYS A 15 -9.28 -12.34 -0.01
N LEU A 16 -10.12 -11.76 -0.86
CA LEU A 16 -10.01 -10.35 -1.19
C LEU A 16 -10.14 -9.48 0.06
N ALA A 17 -9.54 -8.30 0.00
CA ALA A 17 -9.38 -7.37 1.09
C ALA A 17 -10.69 -6.93 1.76
N GLY A 18 -10.64 -6.86 3.07
CA GLY A 18 -11.63 -6.40 4.02
C GLY A 18 -12.49 -7.53 4.59
N ASN A 19 -12.22 -8.79 4.22
CA ASN A 19 -12.98 -9.94 4.68
C ASN A 19 -12.36 -10.48 5.98
N TYR A 20 -13.19 -10.60 7.02
CA TYR A 20 -12.78 -11.14 8.31
C TYR A 20 -12.57 -12.66 8.26
N GLN A 21 -11.62 -13.15 9.06
CA GLN A 21 -11.51 -14.58 9.38
C GLN A 21 -12.78 -15.06 10.10
N LYS A 22 -13.07 -16.36 10.01
CA LYS A 22 -14.34 -16.92 10.51
C LYS A 22 -14.49 -16.71 12.03
N GLU A 23 -13.41 -16.89 12.76
CA GLU A 23 -13.28 -16.70 14.21
C GLU A 23 -13.40 -15.23 14.65
N TYR A 24 -13.22 -14.27 13.73
CA TYR A 24 -13.24 -12.83 14.02
C TYR A 24 -14.46 -12.10 13.45
N GLN A 25 -15.48 -12.83 12.97
CA GLN A 25 -16.72 -12.24 12.46
C GLN A 25 -17.46 -11.40 13.52
N ASP A 26 -17.29 -11.72 14.80
CA ASP A 26 -17.89 -10.94 15.89
C ASP A 26 -17.35 -9.50 15.96
N TYR A 27 -16.11 -9.26 15.53
CA TYR A 27 -15.57 -7.89 15.43
C TYR A 27 -16.28 -7.08 14.35
N GLN A 28 -16.65 -7.71 13.23
CA GLN A 28 -17.44 -7.06 12.18
C GLN A 28 -18.80 -6.60 12.73
N LEU A 29 -19.47 -7.46 13.51
CA LEU A 29 -20.73 -7.12 14.18
C LEU A 29 -20.55 -6.02 15.23
N LEU A 30 -19.47 -6.06 16.00
CA LEU A 30 -19.13 -5.02 16.97
C LEU A 30 -18.95 -3.66 16.29
N PHE A 31 -18.14 -3.57 15.23
CA PHE A 31 -17.90 -2.30 14.54
C PHE A 31 -19.16 -1.76 13.88
N LYS A 32 -19.99 -2.64 13.29
CA LYS A 32 -21.30 -2.25 12.78
C LYS A 32 -22.21 -1.71 13.88
N SER A 33 -22.25 -2.38 15.04
CA SER A 33 -23.07 -1.94 16.17
C SER A 33 -22.63 -0.58 16.68
N ILE A 34 -21.32 -0.38 16.87
CA ILE A 34 -20.72 0.91 17.26
C ILE A 34 -21.07 2.00 16.23
N ALA A 35 -20.99 1.68 14.93
CA ALA A 35 -21.35 2.59 13.85
C ALA A 35 -22.84 2.99 13.83
N GLU A 36 -23.74 2.17 14.37
CA GLU A 36 -25.19 2.39 14.32
C GLU A 36 -25.77 2.98 15.61
N VAL A 37 -25.07 2.86 16.75
CA VAL A 37 -25.55 3.36 18.05
C VAL A 37 -24.88 4.69 18.44
N ASN A 38 -25.63 5.55 19.13
CA ASN A 38 -25.04 6.71 19.77
C ASN A 38 -24.25 6.27 21.00
N HIS A 39 -22.96 6.59 21.04
CA HIS A 39 -22.09 6.29 22.18
C HIS A 39 -21.17 7.48 22.48
N GLN A 40 -20.67 7.56 23.71
CA GLN A 40 -19.71 8.61 24.12
C GLN A 40 -18.25 8.22 23.89
N CYS A 41 -18.00 6.97 23.49
CA CYS A 41 -16.67 6.51 23.14
C CYS A 41 -16.24 7.05 21.76
N CYS A 42 -14.94 7.11 21.53
CA CYS A 42 -14.35 7.27 20.20
C CYS A 42 -13.54 6.01 19.92
N LEU A 43 -13.74 5.40 18.75
CA LEU A 43 -13.02 4.23 18.29
C LEU A 43 -12.12 4.64 17.12
N LEU A 44 -10.82 4.44 17.27
CA LEU A 44 -9.83 4.61 16.21
C LEU A 44 -9.34 3.23 15.78
N LEU A 45 -9.46 2.95 14.49
CA LEU A 45 -9.02 1.71 13.87
C LEU A 45 -7.83 2.02 12.97
N LEU A 46 -6.67 1.45 13.29
CA LEU A 46 -5.47 1.54 12.45
C LEU A 46 -5.35 0.25 11.66
N SER A 47 -5.10 0.36 10.36
CA SER A 47 -5.05 -0.78 9.47
C SER A 47 -4.26 -0.47 8.21
N GLN A 48 -3.51 -1.46 7.72
CA GLN A 48 -2.90 -1.44 6.38
C GLN A 48 -3.93 -1.80 5.28
N GLU A 49 -5.08 -2.32 5.68
CA GLU A 49 -6.12 -2.77 4.77
C GLU A 49 -7.49 -2.21 5.19
N LYS A 50 -8.23 -1.64 4.25
CA LYS A 50 -9.55 -1.07 4.54
C LYS A 50 -10.61 -2.18 4.69
N PRO A 51 -11.34 -2.25 5.83
CA PRO A 51 -12.42 -3.23 6.02
C PRO A 51 -13.54 -3.07 4.98
N ILE A 52 -14.17 -4.18 4.58
CA ILE A 52 -15.13 -4.20 3.47
C ILE A 52 -16.37 -3.33 3.75
N ASP A 53 -16.80 -3.26 5.01
CA ASP A 53 -18.04 -2.59 5.39
C ASP A 53 -17.90 -1.07 5.50
N THR A 54 -16.67 -0.55 5.56
CA THR A 54 -16.41 0.87 5.80
C THR A 54 -17.10 1.77 4.78
N THR A 55 -17.10 1.41 3.49
CA THR A 55 -17.74 2.19 2.42
C THR A 55 -19.24 2.39 2.68
N PHE A 56 -19.92 1.33 3.14
CA PHE A 56 -21.35 1.39 3.44
C PHE A 56 -21.63 2.13 4.75
N LEU A 57 -20.81 1.90 5.78
CA LEU A 57 -20.98 2.54 7.09
C LEU A 57 -20.77 4.06 7.02
N VAL A 58 -19.75 4.53 6.29
CA VAL A 58 -19.46 5.97 6.11
C VAL A 58 -20.62 6.70 5.40
N GLN A 59 -21.31 6.03 4.47
CA GLN A 59 -22.48 6.62 3.80
C GLN A 59 -23.68 6.79 4.75
N LYS A 60 -23.83 5.90 5.74
CA LYS A 60 -24.95 5.91 6.68
C LYS A 60 -24.74 6.83 7.88
N ASN A 61 -23.49 6.95 8.34
CA ASN A 61 -23.18 7.72 9.53
C ASN A 61 -22.03 8.71 9.27
N LYS A 62 -22.36 10.00 9.26
CA LYS A 62 -21.43 11.11 9.01
C LYS A 62 -20.29 11.23 10.04
N PHE A 63 -20.43 10.61 11.21
CA PHE A 63 -19.43 10.59 12.27
C PHE A 63 -18.32 9.56 12.03
N ILE A 64 -18.53 8.64 11.08
CA ILE A 64 -17.49 7.69 10.66
C ILE A 64 -16.62 8.40 9.63
N LYS A 65 -15.33 8.47 9.92
CA LYS A 65 -14.31 9.07 9.07
C LYS A 65 -13.26 8.03 8.71
N THR A 66 -12.69 8.19 7.52
CA THR A 66 -11.52 7.43 7.08
C THR A 66 -10.45 8.44 6.71
N LEU A 67 -9.25 8.23 7.23
CA LEU A 67 -8.06 8.97 6.86
C LEU A 67 -7.09 7.97 6.23
N ILE A 68 -6.66 8.23 5.00
CA ILE A 68 -5.53 7.52 4.40
C ILE A 68 -4.29 8.34 4.73
N ILE A 69 -3.28 7.70 5.31
CA ILE A 69 -2.02 8.36 5.65
C ILE A 69 -1.13 8.30 4.42
N GLU A 70 -0.77 9.46 3.91
CA GLU A 70 0.16 9.62 2.80
C GLU A 70 1.61 9.70 3.30
N GLY A 71 2.58 9.56 2.40
CA GLY A 71 4.00 9.72 2.74
C GLY A 71 4.38 11.15 3.11
N LEU A 72 5.59 11.32 3.65
CA LEU A 72 6.06 12.56 4.28
C LEU A 72 6.24 13.79 3.35
N GLY A 73 6.06 13.67 2.04
CA GLY A 73 6.27 14.79 1.11
C GLY A 73 7.67 15.41 1.28
N GLU A 74 7.74 16.74 1.47
CA GLU A 74 9.00 17.46 1.69
C GLU A 74 9.68 17.12 3.03
N ASP A 75 8.92 16.73 4.05
CA ASP A 75 9.48 16.38 5.37
C ASP A 75 10.40 15.15 5.30
N ALA A 76 10.28 14.33 4.24
CA ALA A 76 11.16 13.20 3.96
C ALA A 76 12.63 13.62 3.75
N ILE A 77 12.89 14.87 3.36
CA ILE A 77 14.24 15.43 3.17
C ILE A 77 15.06 15.33 4.45
N GLU A 78 14.44 15.47 5.63
CA GLU A 78 15.15 15.38 6.91
C GLU A 78 15.70 13.98 7.17
N ILE A 79 15.02 12.92 6.72
CA ILE A 79 15.52 11.54 6.82
C ILE A 79 16.81 11.41 5.99
N LEU A 80 16.77 11.85 4.73
CA LEU A 80 17.93 11.75 3.82
C LEU A 80 19.13 12.56 4.34
N ARG A 81 18.86 13.75 4.90
CA ARG A 81 19.90 14.58 5.52
C ARG A 81 20.50 13.94 6.76
N HIS A 82 19.67 13.33 7.62
CA HIS A 82 20.14 12.64 8.84
C HIS A 82 21.15 11.53 8.52
N HIS A 83 20.96 10.84 7.39
CA HIS A 83 21.88 9.80 6.90
C HIS A 83 23.11 10.31 6.16
N ASN A 84 23.28 11.64 6.04
CA ASN A 84 24.38 12.29 5.31
C ASN A 84 24.45 11.88 3.82
N LEU A 85 23.30 11.69 3.19
CA LEU A 85 23.26 11.40 1.77
C LEU A 85 23.75 12.60 0.94
N LEU A 86 24.28 12.30 -0.24
CA LEU A 86 24.77 13.25 -1.23
C LEU A 86 23.73 13.40 -2.36
N ASN A 87 24.01 14.26 -3.34
CA ASN A 87 23.14 14.50 -4.50
C ASN A 87 21.73 14.98 -4.10
N GLU A 88 21.63 16.10 -3.39
CA GLU A 88 20.34 16.69 -2.97
C GLU A 88 19.38 16.93 -4.15
N ASP A 89 19.92 17.21 -5.34
CA ASP A 89 19.18 17.34 -6.60
C ASP A 89 18.45 16.05 -7.03
N SER A 90 18.89 14.90 -6.50
CA SER A 90 18.29 13.57 -6.75
C SER A 90 17.33 13.12 -5.64
N TRP A 91 17.18 13.86 -4.55
CA TRP A 91 16.39 13.43 -3.39
C TRP A 91 14.90 13.34 -3.68
N GLU A 92 14.35 14.26 -4.48
CA GLU A 92 12.93 14.21 -4.87
C GLU A 92 12.61 12.91 -5.62
N ALA A 93 13.50 12.47 -6.51
CA ALA A 93 13.34 11.22 -7.23
C ALA A 93 13.37 10.01 -6.28
N LEU A 94 14.28 9.99 -5.30
CA LEU A 94 14.33 8.95 -4.29
C LEU A 94 13.05 8.93 -3.42
N ILE A 95 12.61 10.09 -2.95
CA ILE A 95 11.37 10.24 -2.17
C ILE A 95 10.18 9.71 -2.98
N LYS A 96 10.10 10.03 -4.27
CA LYS A 96 9.04 9.53 -5.16
C LYS A 96 9.11 8.02 -5.37
N CYS A 97 10.31 7.45 -5.52
CA CYS A 97 10.50 5.99 -5.63
C CYS A 97 9.95 5.24 -4.41
N TYR A 98 10.16 5.78 -3.20
CA TYR A 98 9.68 5.18 -1.95
C TYR A 98 8.37 5.81 -1.44
N GLN A 99 7.69 6.61 -2.26
CA GLN A 99 6.45 7.33 -1.95
C GLN A 99 6.47 8.11 -0.63
N GLY A 100 7.62 8.62 -0.20
CA GLY A 100 7.76 9.33 1.08
C GLY A 100 7.52 8.44 2.31
N HIS A 101 7.53 7.11 2.17
CA HIS A 101 7.27 6.21 3.29
C HIS A 101 8.44 6.29 4.29
N PRO A 102 8.20 6.73 5.55
CA PRO A 102 9.28 7.02 6.51
C PRO A 102 10.23 5.83 6.70
N LEU A 103 9.67 4.66 7.02
CA LEU A 103 10.48 3.46 7.28
C LEU A 103 11.29 3.02 6.05
N TRP A 104 10.71 3.06 4.85
CA TRP A 104 11.42 2.61 3.65
C TRP A 104 12.56 3.57 3.29
N LEU A 105 12.34 4.87 3.51
CA LEU A 105 13.37 5.89 3.35
C LEU A 105 14.50 5.75 4.36
N GLU A 106 14.20 5.44 5.62
CA GLU A 106 15.22 5.14 6.64
C GLU A 106 16.10 3.94 6.24
N LEU A 107 15.45 2.84 5.83
CA LEU A 107 16.15 1.61 5.43
C LEU A 107 17.02 1.82 4.20
N VAL A 108 16.47 2.42 3.14
CA VAL A 108 17.23 2.66 1.91
C VAL A 108 18.30 3.73 2.10
N ALA A 109 18.08 4.76 2.92
CA ALA A 109 19.08 5.78 3.19
C ALA A 109 20.32 5.16 3.86
N SER A 110 20.10 4.30 4.85
CA SER A 110 21.18 3.54 5.49
C SER A 110 21.93 2.68 4.46
N PHE A 111 21.20 1.98 3.59
CA PHE A 111 21.80 1.14 2.54
C PHE A 111 22.62 1.95 1.53
N ILE A 112 22.11 3.09 1.05
CA ILE A 112 22.80 4.00 0.13
C ILE A 112 24.08 4.52 0.78
N GLN A 113 24.01 4.88 2.06
CA GLN A 113 25.18 5.35 2.79
C GLN A 113 26.28 4.28 2.86
N GLU A 114 25.90 3.03 3.15
CA GLU A 114 26.85 1.91 3.27
C GLU A 114 27.44 1.48 1.92
N THR A 115 26.63 1.40 0.87
CA THR A 115 27.01 0.75 -0.39
C THR A 115 27.38 1.70 -1.52
N PHE A 116 26.83 2.92 -1.52
CA PHE A 116 27.09 3.97 -2.51
C PHE A 116 27.83 5.16 -1.92
N LEU A 117 28.29 5.07 -0.66
CA LEU A 117 28.95 6.16 0.07
C LEU A 117 28.11 7.45 0.06
N GLY A 118 26.79 7.27 0.19
CA GLY A 118 25.81 8.36 0.25
C GLY A 118 25.36 8.88 -1.12
N LYS A 119 25.91 8.42 -2.24
CA LYS A 119 25.57 8.95 -3.57
C LYS A 119 24.23 8.43 -4.07
N VAL A 120 23.19 9.25 -3.90
CA VAL A 120 21.82 8.92 -4.34
C VAL A 120 21.72 8.81 -5.85
N ALA A 121 22.45 9.63 -6.61
CA ALA A 121 22.43 9.58 -8.07
C ALA A 121 22.87 8.20 -8.60
N ASP A 122 23.99 7.67 -8.07
CA ASP A 122 24.54 6.36 -8.44
C ASP A 122 23.54 5.22 -8.11
N PHE A 123 22.83 5.32 -6.97
CA PHE A 123 21.79 4.35 -6.60
C PHE A 123 20.60 4.38 -7.56
N LEU A 124 20.16 5.57 -7.98
CA LEU A 124 19.00 5.73 -8.88
C LEU A 124 19.27 5.30 -10.33
N GLU A 125 20.53 5.05 -10.71
CA GLU A 125 20.84 4.41 -12.00
C GLU A 125 20.37 2.95 -12.06
N ILE A 126 20.06 2.33 -10.91
CA ILE A 126 19.48 0.99 -10.83
C ILE A 126 18.03 1.04 -11.34
N LYS A 127 17.72 0.18 -12.32
CA LYS A 127 16.44 0.22 -13.05
C LYS A 127 15.19 -0.03 -12.18
N TYR A 128 15.29 -0.92 -11.20
CA TYR A 128 14.19 -1.28 -10.29
C TYR A 128 14.74 -1.37 -8.86
N PRO A 129 14.97 -0.23 -8.20
CA PRO A 129 15.61 -0.21 -6.90
C PRO A 129 14.68 -0.83 -5.85
N ILE A 130 15.12 -1.92 -5.24
CA ILE A 130 14.74 -2.36 -3.90
C ILE A 130 16.03 -2.91 -3.30
N ALA A 131 16.53 -2.31 -2.24
CA ALA A 131 17.61 -2.92 -1.47
C ALA A 131 17.61 -2.36 -0.04
N GLU A 132 18.21 -3.16 0.84
CA GLU A 132 17.88 -3.40 2.25
C GLU A 132 16.90 -4.59 2.40
N GLU A 133 17.38 -5.67 3.03
CA GLU A 133 16.71 -6.98 3.12
C GLU A 133 15.43 -6.93 3.96
N THR A 134 15.41 -6.09 5.00
CA THR A 134 14.24 -5.91 5.87
C THR A 134 13.05 -5.33 5.09
N LEU A 135 13.30 -4.42 4.15
CA LEU A 135 12.29 -3.90 3.25
C LEU A 135 11.72 -5.01 2.35
N GLU A 136 12.57 -5.83 1.74
CA GLU A 136 12.13 -6.95 0.91
C GLU A 136 11.26 -7.95 1.70
N GLN A 137 11.66 -8.28 2.92
CA GLN A 137 10.88 -9.18 3.79
C GLN A 137 9.52 -8.57 4.18
N THR A 138 9.47 -7.25 4.41
CA THR A 138 8.22 -6.54 4.71
C THR A 138 7.27 -6.59 3.51
N LEU A 139 7.78 -6.30 2.31
CA LEU A 139 6.99 -6.36 1.08
C LEU A 139 6.51 -7.79 0.81
N LEU A 140 7.39 -8.78 0.97
CA LEU A 140 7.03 -10.19 0.82
C LEU A 140 5.88 -10.59 1.75
N SER A 141 5.93 -10.16 3.02
CA SER A 141 4.86 -10.44 3.99
C SER A 141 3.51 -9.88 3.54
N ILE A 142 3.49 -8.64 3.03
CA ILE A 142 2.29 -8.03 2.47
C ILE A 142 1.79 -8.81 1.25
N LEU A 143 2.69 -9.18 0.33
CA LEU A 143 2.34 -9.86 -0.92
C LEU A 143 1.91 -11.32 -0.72
N GLN A 144 2.39 -11.99 0.35
CA GLN A 144 1.92 -13.31 0.76
C GLN A 144 0.45 -13.31 1.20
N SER A 145 -0.07 -12.15 1.61
CA SER A 145 -1.49 -11.99 1.98
C SER A 145 -2.43 -11.83 0.79
N LEU A 146 -1.89 -11.74 -0.42
CA LEU A 146 -2.68 -11.59 -1.64
C LEU A 146 -3.21 -12.93 -2.15
N THR A 147 -4.43 -12.92 -2.68
CA THR A 147 -4.96 -14.05 -3.44
C THR A 147 -4.20 -14.24 -4.76
N GLU A 148 -4.29 -15.44 -5.35
CA GLU A 148 -3.64 -15.71 -6.65
C GLU A 148 -4.16 -14.77 -7.77
N SER A 149 -5.44 -14.39 -7.71
CA SER A 149 -5.99 -13.41 -8.64
C SER A 149 -5.46 -11.99 -8.42
N GLU A 150 -5.19 -11.60 -7.17
CA GLU A 150 -4.53 -10.33 -6.84
C GLU A 150 -3.08 -10.32 -7.32
N LYS A 151 -2.33 -11.41 -7.10
CA LYS A 151 -0.96 -11.55 -7.61
C LYS A 151 -0.91 -11.47 -9.13
N LEU A 152 -1.76 -12.23 -9.83
CA LEU A 152 -1.87 -12.17 -11.30
C LEU A 152 -2.07 -10.72 -11.79
N MET A 153 -3.06 -10.01 -11.21
CA MET A 153 -3.32 -8.61 -11.58
C MET A 153 -2.15 -7.70 -11.24
N LEU A 154 -1.47 -7.92 -10.11
CA LEU A 154 -0.29 -7.18 -9.71
C LEU A 154 0.86 -7.34 -10.71
N THR A 155 1.12 -8.56 -11.17
CA THR A 155 2.15 -8.88 -12.17
C THR A 155 1.85 -8.22 -13.52
N GLU A 156 0.58 -8.22 -13.96
CA GLU A 156 0.17 -7.48 -15.15
C GLU A 156 0.37 -5.97 -15.00
N LEU A 157 -0.02 -5.41 -13.84
CA LEU A 157 0.15 -3.98 -13.55
C LEU A 157 1.62 -3.55 -13.51
N ALA A 158 2.51 -4.41 -13.02
CA ALA A 158 3.94 -4.13 -12.93
C ALA A 158 4.59 -3.90 -14.31
N ASN A 159 4.02 -4.45 -15.38
CA ASN A 159 4.52 -4.26 -16.75
C ASN A 159 4.27 -2.85 -17.32
N PHE A 160 3.39 -2.06 -16.70
CA PHE A 160 3.07 -0.72 -17.16
C PHE A 160 3.96 0.34 -16.52
N ASN A 161 4.60 1.15 -17.37
CA ASN A 161 5.42 2.29 -16.93
C ASN A 161 4.63 3.58 -16.71
N GLN A 162 3.37 3.61 -17.15
CA GLN A 162 2.47 4.75 -17.02
C GLN A 162 1.18 4.31 -16.35
N PRO A 163 0.46 5.24 -15.68
CA PRO A 163 -0.87 4.98 -15.15
C PRO A 163 -1.79 4.46 -16.26
N ILE A 164 -2.64 3.47 -15.94
CA ILE A 164 -3.54 2.85 -16.94
C ILE A 164 -5.01 3.01 -16.57
N SER A 165 -5.88 2.99 -17.56
CA SER A 165 -7.33 2.97 -17.34
C SER A 165 -7.81 1.60 -16.85
N ILE A 166 -9.01 1.58 -16.25
CA ILE A 166 -9.63 0.31 -15.85
C ILE A 166 -9.85 -0.64 -17.03
N LYS A 167 -10.10 -0.09 -18.22
CA LYS A 167 -10.35 -0.87 -19.43
C LYS A 167 -9.07 -1.56 -19.87
N GLU A 168 -7.97 -0.81 -19.98
CA GLU A 168 -6.66 -1.36 -20.34
C GLU A 168 -6.22 -2.44 -19.36
N MET A 169 -6.43 -2.22 -18.05
CA MET A 169 -6.15 -3.22 -17.03
C MET A 169 -6.95 -4.50 -17.24
N ILE A 170 -8.27 -4.40 -17.43
CA ILE A 170 -9.14 -5.57 -17.62
C ILE A 170 -8.74 -6.35 -18.88
N ASP A 171 -8.40 -5.63 -19.96
CA ASP A 171 -8.00 -6.23 -21.24
C ASP A 171 -6.68 -7.03 -21.15
N GLN A 172 -5.85 -6.82 -20.11
CA GLN A 172 -4.63 -7.62 -19.88
C GLN A 172 -4.87 -8.88 -19.04
N THR A 173 -5.94 -8.93 -18.24
CA THR A 173 -6.13 -10.07 -17.34
C THR A 173 -6.89 -11.19 -18.03
N SER A 174 -6.55 -12.45 -17.72
CA SER A 174 -7.37 -13.62 -18.09
C SER A 174 -8.62 -13.79 -17.21
N LEU A 175 -8.83 -12.90 -16.25
CA LEU A 175 -9.97 -12.94 -15.33
C LEU A 175 -11.26 -12.50 -16.00
N ALA A 176 -12.39 -13.01 -15.52
CA ALA A 176 -13.69 -12.50 -15.93
C ALA A 176 -13.84 -11.03 -15.51
N TYR A 177 -14.48 -10.22 -16.35
CA TYR A 177 -14.66 -8.77 -16.14
C TYR A 177 -15.08 -8.41 -14.71
N THR A 178 -16.09 -9.10 -14.17
CA THR A 178 -16.61 -8.85 -12.82
C THR A 178 -15.62 -9.19 -11.71
N ASP A 179 -14.75 -10.16 -11.93
CA ASP A 179 -13.74 -10.55 -10.96
C ASP A 179 -12.54 -9.62 -11.03
N SER A 180 -12.13 -9.16 -12.23
CA SER A 180 -11.12 -8.09 -12.37
C SER A 180 -11.52 -6.84 -11.58
N LEU A 181 -12.80 -6.44 -11.63
CA LEU A 181 -13.30 -5.31 -10.83
C LEU A 181 -13.19 -5.53 -9.31
N LYS A 182 -13.44 -6.74 -8.83
CA LYS A 182 -13.30 -7.06 -7.39
C LYS A 182 -11.84 -7.09 -6.98
N VAL A 183 -10.97 -7.66 -7.82
CA VAL A 183 -9.53 -7.76 -7.55
C VAL A 183 -8.90 -6.37 -7.49
N ILE A 184 -9.20 -5.47 -8.44
CA ILE A 184 -8.64 -4.11 -8.39
C ILE A 184 -9.14 -3.34 -7.17
N GLN A 185 -10.42 -3.50 -6.81
CA GLN A 185 -10.96 -2.90 -5.59
C GLN A 185 -10.25 -3.45 -4.34
N SER A 186 -9.89 -4.73 -4.35
CA SER A 186 -9.13 -5.38 -3.30
C SER A 186 -7.73 -4.77 -3.15
N LEU A 187 -6.98 -4.65 -4.26
CA LEU A 187 -5.65 -4.03 -4.28
C LEU A 187 -5.67 -2.56 -3.84
N ILE A 188 -6.74 -1.81 -4.16
CA ILE A 188 -6.94 -0.45 -3.66
C ILE A 188 -7.16 -0.43 -2.14
N ARG A 189 -7.96 -1.37 -1.60
CA ARG A 189 -8.19 -1.45 -0.15
C ARG A 189 -6.92 -1.78 0.63
N ARG A 190 -5.97 -2.50 0.01
CA ARG A 190 -4.65 -2.81 0.56
C ARG A 190 -3.63 -1.69 0.33
N ILE A 191 -4.02 -0.58 -0.32
CA ILE A 191 -3.14 0.57 -0.63
C ILE A 191 -1.93 0.15 -1.50
N ILE A 192 -2.05 -0.95 -2.23
CA ILE A 192 -1.02 -1.41 -3.18
C ILE A 192 -1.17 -0.68 -4.52
N VAL A 193 -2.43 -0.45 -4.92
CA VAL A 193 -2.80 0.29 -6.12
C VAL A 193 -3.53 1.56 -5.73
N ALA A 194 -3.10 2.69 -6.30
CA ALA A 194 -3.74 3.99 -6.13
C ALA A 194 -4.34 4.46 -7.46
N LYS A 195 -5.13 5.53 -7.38
CA LYS A 195 -5.54 6.30 -8.55
C LYS A 195 -4.86 7.65 -8.56
N ASP A 196 -4.42 8.10 -9.72
CA ASP A 196 -3.96 9.47 -9.90
C ASP A 196 -5.13 10.46 -10.02
N GLU A 197 -4.79 11.74 -10.24
CA GLU A 197 -5.74 12.84 -10.46
C GLU A 197 -6.65 12.65 -11.69
N ASN A 198 -6.22 11.84 -12.66
CA ASN A 198 -6.97 11.49 -13.86
C ASN A 198 -7.78 10.19 -13.69
N ALA A 199 -7.85 9.66 -12.48
CA ALA A 199 -8.47 8.39 -12.13
C ALA A 199 -7.87 7.15 -12.81
N LEU A 200 -6.62 7.26 -13.29
CA LEU A 200 -5.83 6.16 -13.83
C LEU A 200 -5.16 5.40 -12.68
N PHE A 201 -5.01 4.09 -12.84
CA PHE A 201 -4.47 3.20 -11.83
C PHE A 201 -2.96 3.16 -11.89
N CYS A 202 -2.35 3.31 -10.72
CA CYS A 202 -0.91 3.30 -10.52
C CYS A 202 -0.57 2.22 -9.48
N LEU A 203 0.34 1.32 -9.83
CA LEU A 203 0.98 0.45 -8.85
C LEU A 203 2.01 1.28 -8.07
N ASN A 204 2.05 1.12 -6.75
CA ASN A 204 3.11 1.71 -5.93
C ASN A 204 4.50 1.27 -6.47
N PRO A 205 5.43 2.22 -6.72
CA PRO A 205 6.70 1.92 -7.38
C PRO A 205 7.55 0.86 -6.68
N VAL A 206 7.49 0.80 -5.34
CA VAL A 206 8.23 -0.18 -4.54
C VAL A 206 7.69 -1.60 -4.77
N PHE A 207 6.36 -1.76 -4.76
CA PHE A 207 5.75 -3.05 -5.09
C PHE A 207 6.00 -3.44 -6.55
N LYS A 208 5.97 -2.48 -7.48
CA LYS A 208 6.32 -2.73 -8.88
C LYS A 208 7.76 -3.26 -9.02
N ALA A 209 8.71 -2.59 -8.39
CA ALA A 209 10.11 -3.00 -8.43
C ALA A 209 10.30 -4.40 -7.83
N TYR A 210 9.65 -4.69 -6.69
CA TYR A 210 9.67 -6.01 -6.07
C TYR A 210 9.13 -7.10 -7.02
N VAL A 211 7.96 -6.89 -7.61
CA VAL A 211 7.33 -7.86 -8.53
C VAL A 211 8.23 -8.14 -9.73
N ILE A 212 8.84 -7.11 -10.31
CA ILE A 212 9.74 -7.27 -11.47
C ILE A 212 11.03 -8.01 -11.09
N ASN A 213 11.60 -7.73 -9.91
CA ASN A 213 12.85 -8.35 -9.46
C ASN A 213 12.67 -9.83 -9.07
N HIS A 214 11.51 -10.21 -8.53
CA HIS A 214 11.27 -11.56 -8.00
C HIS A 214 10.36 -12.45 -8.83
N GLN A 215 9.72 -11.94 -9.90
CA GLN A 215 8.82 -12.69 -10.79
C GLN A 215 7.73 -13.48 -10.03
N ILE A 216 7.09 -12.81 -9.06
CA ILE A 216 5.98 -13.36 -8.27
C ILE A 216 4.63 -13.30 -9.00
#